data_AF-A0AAU0PS88-F1
#
_entry.id   AF-A0AAU0PS88-F1
#
_cell.length_a   1.000
_cell.length_b   1.000
_cell.length_c   1.000
_cell.angle_alpha   90.00
_cell.angle_beta   90.00
_cell.angle_gamma   90.00
#
_symmetry.space_group_name_H-M   'P 1'
#
loop_
_entity.id
_entity.type
_entity.pdbx_description
1 polymer ?
#
loop_
_entity_poly.entity_id
_entity_poly.type
_entity_poly.pdbx_seq_one_letter_code
_entity_poly.pdbx_strand_id
1 'polypeptide(L)' 'MPEENWNEQAKGILKAHLARKNIKYHDLAKKLNAIGIEENQNTIATKISRGTFSFSFFIQCMFVLGINTIDLNIGEK' A
#
# COMPACT_ATOMS: atom_id res chain seq x y z
N MET A 1 -5.30 -14.25 19.20
CA MET A 1 -5.09 -14.14 17.74
C MET A 1 -3.96 -13.13 17.55
N PRO A 2 -2.80 -13.50 16.99
CA PRO A 2 -1.68 -12.57 16.93
C PRO A 2 -1.98 -11.46 15.91
N GLU A 3 -1.86 -10.20 16.31
CA GLU A 3 -1.97 -9.00 15.46
C GLU A 3 -1.10 -9.07 14.21
N GLU A 4 -0.02 -9.88 14.23
CA GLU A 4 0.88 -10.12 13.11
C GLU A 4 0.15 -10.53 11.82
N ASN A 5 -0.99 -11.22 11.88
CA ASN A 5 -1.66 -11.66 10.65
C ASN A 5 -2.27 -10.49 9.86
N TRP A 6 -2.87 -9.50 10.53
CA TRP A 6 -3.59 -8.41 9.85
C TRP A 6 -2.64 -7.44 9.13
N ASN A 7 -1.51 -7.11 9.76
CA ASN A 7 -0.50 -6.25 9.15
C ASN A 7 0.17 -6.92 7.95
N GLU A 8 0.44 -8.22 8.03
CA GLU A 8 0.97 -9.02 6.91
C GLU A 8 -0.01 -9.06 5.74
N GLN A 9 -1.30 -9.25 6.00
CA GLN A 9 -2.34 -9.21 4.98
C GLN A 9 -2.45 -7.83 4.32
N ALA A 10 -2.52 -6.76 5.13
CA ALA A 10 -2.66 -5.39 4.63
C ALA A 10 -1.51 -5.02 3.68
N LYS A 11 -0.26 -5.29 4.08
CA LYS A 11 0.89 -5.02 3.20
C LYS A 11 0.92 -5.95 1.99
N GLY A 12 0.47 -7.20 2.11
CA GLY A 12 0.36 -8.16 1.02
C GLY A 12 -0.54 -7.63 -0.09
N ILE A 13 -1.71 -7.13 0.28
CA ILE A 13 -2.68 -6.54 -0.65
C ILE A 13 -2.07 -5.35 -1.39
N LEU A 14 -1.48 -4.40 -0.66
CA LEU A 14 -0.86 -3.22 -1.26
C LEU A 14 0.31 -3.60 -2.20
N LYS A 15 1.17 -4.53 -1.78
CA LYS A 15 2.29 -5.03 -2.61
C LYS A 15 1.80 -5.74 -3.87
N ALA A 16 0.73 -6.53 -3.79
CA ALA A 16 0.15 -7.20 -4.95
C ALA A 16 -0.32 -6.17 -5.99
N HIS A 17 -0.96 -5.09 -5.56
CA HIS A 17 -1.37 -4.00 -6.44
C HIS A 17 -0.18 -3.27 -7.09
N LEU A 18 0.87 -2.99 -6.31
CA LEU A 18 2.11 -2.40 -6.84
C LEU A 18 2.77 -3.30 -7.88
N ALA A 19 2.86 -4.61 -7.60
CA ALA A 19 3.42 -5.60 -8.51
C ALA A 19 2.59 -5.72 -9.80
N ARG A 20 1.26 -5.78 -9.71
CA ARG A 20 0.35 -5.82 -10.87
C ARG A 20 0.48 -4.61 -11.79
N LYS A 21 0.80 -3.43 -11.23
CA LYS A 21 1.02 -2.19 -12.00
C LYS A 21 2.49 -1.95 -12.34
N ASN A 22 3.41 -2.83 -11.95
CA ASN A 22 4.86 -2.68 -12.09
C ASN A 22 5.39 -1.35 -11.52
N ILE A 23 4.80 -0.88 -10.41
CA ILE A 23 5.17 0.38 -9.76
C ILE A 23 6.13 0.10 -8.61
N LYS A 24 7.30 0.77 -8.65
CA LYS A 24 8.28 0.73 -7.56
C LYS A 24 7.95 1.78 -6.51
N TYR A 25 8.50 1.64 -5.31
CA TYR A 25 8.25 2.59 -4.21
C TYR A 25 8.63 4.04 -4.54
N HIS A 26 9.68 4.25 -5.33
CA HIS A 26 10.08 5.60 -5.78
C HIS A 26 9.04 6.25 -6.71
N ASP A 27 8.38 5.45 -7.56
CA ASP A 27 7.32 5.94 -8.44
C ASP A 27 6.03 6.21 -7.66
N LEU A 28 5.72 5.35 -6.68
CA LEU A 28 4.61 5.59 -5.76
C LEU A 28 4.81 6.90 -4.98
N ALA A 29 6.01 7.14 -4.46
CA ALA A 29 6.37 8.39 -3.81
C ALA A 29 6.11 9.58 -4.73
N LYS A 30 6.64 9.57 -5.97
CA LYS A 30 6.42 10.65 -6.94
C LYS A 30 4.93 10.92 -7.18
N LYS A 31 4.13 9.86 -7.33
CA LYS A 31 2.69 9.97 -7.57
C LYS A 31 1.92 10.51 -6.35
N LEU A 32 2.30 10.13 -5.14
CA LEU A 32 1.73 10.66 -3.90
C LEU A 32 2.09 12.14 -3.70
N ASN A 33 3.35 12.52 -3.96
CA ASN A 33 3.77 13.92 -3.90
C ASN A 33 3.02 14.79 -4.92
N ALA A 34 2.71 14.25 -6.11
CA ALA A 34 1.95 14.96 -7.13
C ALA A 34 0.52 15.33 -6.70
N ILE A 35 -0.05 14.66 -5.70
CA ILE A 35 -1.35 14.98 -5.11
C ILE A 35 -1.24 15.70 -3.75
N GLY A 36 -0.05 16.20 -3.41
CA GLY A 36 0.21 16.95 -2.18
C GLY A 36 0.51 16.08 -0.94
N ILE A 37 0.79 14.79 -1.12
CA ILE A 37 1.16 13.88 -0.02
C ILE A 37 2.67 13.74 0.01
N GLU A 38 3.30 14.40 0.98
CA GLU A 38 4.75 14.41 1.17
C GLU A 38 5.26 13.08 1.71
N GLU A 39 5.56 12.15 0.81
CA GLU A 39 6.08 10.84 1.12
C GLU A 39 7.37 10.56 0.35
N ASN A 40 8.35 9.95 1.01
CA ASN A 40 9.59 9.53 0.36
C ASN A 40 9.67 8.00 0.29
N GLN A 41 10.56 7.49 -0.56
CA GLN A 41 10.72 6.04 -0.77
C GLN A 41 10.97 5.28 0.54
N ASN A 42 11.77 5.84 1.45
CA ASN A 42 12.16 5.17 2.70
C ASN A 42 10.99 5.10 3.69
N THR A 43 10.23 6.19 3.82
CA THR A 43 9.03 6.27 4.68
C THR A 43 7.96 5.30 4.18
N ILE A 44 7.69 5.29 2.87
CA ILE A 44 6.77 4.34 2.24
C ILE A 44 7.23 2.91 2.48
N ALA A 45 8.50 2.60 2.18
CA ALA A 45 9.03 1.24 2.35
C ALA A 45 8.89 0.77 3.81
N THR A 46 9.15 1.64 4.78
CA THR A 46 9.01 1.32 6.21
C THR A 46 7.56 1.09 6.60
N LYS A 47 6.64 1.96 6.17
CA LYS A 47 5.19 1.85 6.42
C LYS A 47 4.62 0.56 5.84
N ILE A 48 4.93 0.29 4.57
CA ILE A 48 4.47 -0.93 3.87
C ILE A 48 5.11 -2.17 4.49
N SER A 49 6.40 -2.14 4.83
CA SER A 49 7.08 -3.30 5.42
C SER A 49 6.46 -3.74 6.75
N ARG A 50 6.12 -2.77 7.61
CA ARG A 50 5.48 -3.01 8.92
C ARG A 50 3.98 -3.33 8.82
N GLY A 51 3.31 -2.92 7.74
CA GLY A 51 1.86 -3.06 7.59
C GLY A 51 1.03 -2.12 8.49
N THR A 52 1.68 -1.22 9.24
CA THR A 52 1.05 -0.30 10.18
C THR A 52 0.69 1.04 9.54
N PHE A 53 0.28 1.03 8.27
CA PHE A 53 -0.17 2.25 7.59
C PHE A 53 -1.65 2.51 7.87
N SER A 54 -2.04 3.78 7.91
CA SER A 54 -3.45 4.15 8.05
C SER A 54 -4.25 3.74 6.82
N PHE A 55 -5.54 3.48 6.99
CA PHE A 55 -6.44 3.23 5.88
C PHE A 55 -6.52 4.43 4.91
N SER A 56 -6.33 5.66 5.42
CA SER A 56 -6.20 6.85 4.57
C SER A 56 -5.02 6.78 3.61
N PHE A 57 -3.85 6.35 4.08
CA PHE A 57 -2.67 6.13 3.23
C PHE A 57 -2.92 5.05 2.18
N PHE A 58 -3.65 3.99 2.56
CA PHE A 58 -4.02 2.94 1.64
C PHE A 58 -4.93 3.46 0.51
N ILE A 59 -5.99 4.21 0.85
CA ILE A 59 -6.86 4.85 -0.17
C ILE A 59 -6.06 5.78 -1.07
N GLN A 60 -5.17 6.59 -0.50
CA GLN A 60 -4.31 7.50 -1.27
C GLN A 60 -3.44 6.73 -2.26
N CYS A 61 -2.84 5.61 -1.83
CA CYS A 61 -2.13 4.70 -2.72
C CYS A 61 -3.05 4.20 -3.85
N MET A 62 -4.24 3.72 -3.53
CA MET A 62 -5.17 3.18 -4.54
C MET A 62 -5.61 4.24 -5.55
N PHE A 63 -5.88 5.45 -5.07
CA PHE A 63 -6.22 6.59 -5.91
C PHE A 63 -5.11 6.91 -6.93
N VAL A 64 -3.86 7.03 -6.48
CA VAL A 64 -2.73 7.33 -7.39
C VAL A 64 -2.32 6.16 -8.29
N LEU A 65 -2.68 4.94 -7.90
CA LEU A 65 -2.54 3.72 -8.71
C LEU A 65 -3.69 3.53 -9.70
N GLY A 66 -4.75 4.35 -9.62
CA GLY A 66 -5.94 4.25 -10.45
C GLY A 66 -6.73 2.95 -10.20
N ILE A 67 -6.81 2.53 -8.94
CA ILE A 67 -7.51 1.31 -8.52
C ILE A 67 -8.83 1.72 -7.86
N ASN A 68 -9.94 1.36 -8.52
CA ASN A 68 -11.29 1.68 -8.04
C ASN A 68 -11.98 0.50 -7.33
N THR A 69 -11.42 -0.70 -7.47
CA THR A 69 -11.96 -1.91 -6.87
C THR A 69 -10.82 -2.64 -6.17
N ILE A 70 -11.04 -2.98 -4.91
CA ILE A 70 -10.07 -3.68 -4.08
C ILE A 70 -10.73 -4.99 -3.68
N ASP A 71 -10.09 -6.07 -4.05
CA ASP A 71 -10.52 -7.39 -3.66
C ASP A 71 -9.70 -7.81 -2.43
N LEU A 72 -10.40 -7.86 -1.29
CA LEU A 72 -9.84 -8.27 -0.02
C LEU A 72 -10.10 -9.78 0.13
N ASN A 73 -9.39 -10.62 -0.63
CA ASN A 73 -9.34 -12.06 -0.41
C ASN A 73 -8.65 -12.35 0.94
N ILE A 74 -9.38 -12.13 2.03
CA ILE A 74 -8.99 -12.34 3.41
C ILE A 74 -9.50 -13.75 3.79
N GLY A 75 -8.68 -14.78 3.54
CA GLY A 75 -9.04 -16.21 3.61
C GLY A 75 -9.01 -16.84 2.22
N GLU A 76 -8.50 -18.05 1.97
CA GLU A 76 -8.51 -19.25 2.79
C GLU A 76 -7.13 -19.93 2.83
N LYS A 77 -6.69 -20.31 4.03
CA LYS A 77 -5.85 -21.50 4.20
C LYS A 77 -6.25 -22.21 5.49
#